data_AF-A0A4C1YRH6-F1
#
_entry.id   AF-A0A4C1YRH6-F1
#
_cell.length_a   1.000
_cell.length_b   1.000
_cell.length_c   1.000
_cell.angle_alpha   90.00
_cell.angle_beta   90.00
_cell.angle_gamma   90.00
#
_symmetry.space_group_name_H-M   'P 1'
#
loop_
_entity.id
_entity.type
_entity.pdbx_description
1 polymer ?
#
loop_
_entity_poly.entity_id
_entity_poly.type
_entity_poly.pdbx_seq_one_letter_code
_entity_poly.pdbx_strand_id
1 'polypeptide(L)'
;MSSSTVSKTKKRKYDESYISFGFLDSNGSPICMLCKLLLNSSMASAKLRRHLETVHPESKDKNKEFFFRKEEQLLETQKNMMHVTRTINEKITEVSHLVSYRIAQAGEAHTIAENLIKPCVLDTTKCMLNEKSAKHLSTVPLSNVTVSRRIHDLASYVKQELVTRLQKTRFALQMDESTDVAGLAILLVIVRYPYESSFKEDMLMCSPLPTNTTGEEIQTYFLKKIISVGRIALTFVQMGSRR
;
A
#
# COMPACT_ATOMS: atom_id res chain seq x y z
N MET A 1 -24.40 -57.97 -15.72
CA MET A 1 -23.06 -57.53 -15.27
C MET A 1 -22.40 -56.76 -16.40
N SER A 2 -22.07 -55.49 -16.20
CA SER A 2 -21.09 -54.74 -17.01
C SER A 2 -20.76 -53.48 -16.23
N SER A 3 -19.86 -53.63 -15.25
CA SER A 3 -19.33 -52.52 -14.47
C SER A 3 -18.30 -51.78 -15.32
N SER A 4 -18.61 -50.56 -15.71
CA SER A 4 -17.70 -49.66 -16.42
C SER A 4 -16.60 -49.23 -15.46
N THR A 5 -15.42 -49.83 -15.58
CA THR A 5 -14.25 -49.45 -14.79
C THR A 5 -13.75 -48.08 -15.27
N VAL A 6 -14.11 -47.03 -14.53
CA VAL A 6 -13.48 -45.72 -14.65
C VAL A 6 -12.01 -45.87 -14.23
N SER A 7 -11.10 -45.93 -15.21
CA SER A 7 -9.67 -45.93 -14.94
C SER A 7 -9.29 -44.58 -14.31
N LYS A 8 -9.01 -44.57 -13.01
CA LYS A 8 -8.41 -43.42 -12.33
C LYS A 8 -7.04 -43.17 -12.96
N THR A 9 -6.93 -42.16 -13.83
CA THR A 9 -5.65 -41.75 -14.42
C THR A 9 -4.74 -41.28 -13.28
N LYS A 10 -3.75 -42.12 -12.92
CA LYS A 10 -2.73 -41.76 -11.93
C LYS A 10 -2.03 -40.49 -12.41
N LYS A 11 -2.24 -39.36 -11.71
CA LYS A 11 -1.45 -38.14 -11.91
C LYS A 11 -0.01 -38.45 -11.51
N ARG A 12 0.89 -38.47 -12.50
CA ARG A 12 2.33 -38.64 -12.27
C ARG A 12 2.87 -37.37 -11.61
N LYS A 13 3.60 -37.54 -10.51
CA LYS A 13 4.28 -36.44 -9.82
C LYS A 13 5.54 -36.05 -10.60
N TYR A 14 6.01 -34.82 -10.39
CA TYR A 14 7.28 -34.37 -10.94
C TYR A 14 8.44 -35.21 -10.38
N ASP A 15 9.43 -35.46 -11.24
CA ASP A 15 10.68 -36.13 -10.90
C ASP A 15 11.83 -35.19 -11.26
N GLU A 16 12.77 -35.01 -10.34
CA GLU A 16 13.89 -34.07 -10.49
C GLU A 16 14.83 -34.45 -11.66
N SER A 17 14.79 -35.71 -12.12
CA SER A 17 15.47 -36.13 -13.35
C SER A 17 14.92 -35.41 -14.59
N TYR A 18 13.71 -34.84 -14.56
CA TYR A 18 13.11 -34.15 -15.70
C TYR A 18 13.78 -32.82 -16.03
N ILE A 19 14.60 -32.29 -15.13
CA ILE A 19 15.52 -31.17 -15.41
C ILE A 19 16.46 -31.53 -16.56
N SER A 20 16.89 -32.81 -16.67
CA SER A 20 17.74 -33.27 -17.79
C SER A 20 17.03 -33.25 -19.14
N PHE A 21 15.69 -33.17 -19.15
CA PHE A 21 14.89 -32.97 -20.36
C PHE A 21 14.50 -31.49 -20.55
N GLY A 22 14.96 -30.59 -19.69
CA GLY A 22 14.66 -29.16 -19.73
C GLY A 22 13.28 -28.77 -19.22
N PHE A 23 12.74 -29.49 -18.23
CA PHE A 23 11.41 -29.22 -17.67
C PHE A 23 11.42 -28.90 -16.18
N LEU A 24 10.56 -27.96 -15.77
CA LEU A 24 10.26 -27.61 -14.38
C LEU A 24 8.82 -27.99 -14.02
N ASP A 25 8.56 -28.20 -12.73
CA ASP A 25 7.20 -28.27 -12.23
C ASP A 25 6.64 -26.88 -11.98
N SER A 26 5.44 -26.61 -12.49
CA SER A 26 4.65 -25.44 -12.15
C SER A 26 3.27 -25.88 -11.70
N ASN A 27 3.10 -26.02 -10.39
CA ASN A 27 1.85 -26.42 -9.74
C ASN A 27 1.26 -27.72 -10.31
N GLY A 28 2.10 -28.72 -10.58
CA GLY A 28 1.69 -30.03 -11.08
C GLY A 28 1.60 -30.14 -12.61
N SER A 29 2.14 -29.16 -13.34
CA SER A 29 2.20 -29.15 -14.82
C SER A 29 3.63 -28.88 -15.31
N PRO A 30 4.14 -29.62 -16.31
CA PRO A 30 5.51 -29.44 -16.79
C PRO A 30 5.62 -28.19 -17.66
N ILE A 31 6.54 -27.30 -17.32
CA ILE A 31 6.95 -26.15 -18.15
C ILE A 31 8.30 -26.45 -18.78
N CYS A 32 8.39 -26.33 -20.11
CA CYS A 32 9.69 -26.37 -20.78
C CYS A 32 10.47 -25.07 -20.50
N MET A 33 11.71 -25.18 -20.03
CA MET A 33 12.57 -24.03 -19.72
C MET A 33 13.01 -23.25 -20.98
N LEU A 34 13.03 -23.90 -22.14
CA LEU A 34 13.53 -23.31 -23.38
C LEU A 34 12.45 -22.50 -24.11
N CYS A 35 11.23 -23.04 -24.27
CA CYS A 35 10.12 -22.35 -24.93
C CYS A 35 9.08 -21.77 -23.98
N LYS A 36 9.17 -22.02 -22.66
CA LYS A 36 8.20 -21.59 -21.65
C LYS A 36 6.77 -22.10 -21.90
N LEU A 37 6.61 -23.15 -22.71
CA LEU A 37 5.32 -23.75 -23.01
C LEU A 37 4.87 -24.67 -21.86
N LEU A 38 3.66 -24.47 -21.37
CA LEU A 38 2.96 -25.39 -20.48
C LEU A 38 2.47 -26.60 -21.29
N LEU A 39 2.94 -27.79 -20.94
CA LEU A 39 2.47 -29.02 -21.58
C LEU A 39 1.24 -29.57 -20.83
N ASN A 40 0.10 -29.65 -21.51
CA ASN A 40 -1.12 -30.32 -21.00
C ASN A 40 -0.97 -31.85 -20.88
N SER A 41 0.18 -32.41 -21.25
CA SER A 41 0.44 -33.83 -21.19
C SER A 41 0.78 -34.28 -19.76
N SER A 42 0.38 -35.50 -19.41
CA SER A 42 0.89 -36.19 -18.21
C SER A 42 2.41 -36.06 -18.10
N MET A 43 2.93 -35.93 -16.86
CA MET A 43 4.37 -35.93 -16.48
C MET A 43 5.07 -37.24 -16.88
N ALA A 44 5.03 -37.57 -18.16
CA ALA A 44 5.53 -38.79 -18.74
C ALA A 44 6.88 -38.49 -19.38
N SER A 45 7.94 -39.06 -18.84
CA SER A 45 9.32 -38.88 -19.32
C SER A 45 9.46 -38.98 -20.84
N ALA A 46 8.82 -39.97 -21.48
CA ALA A 46 8.85 -40.14 -22.93
C ALA A 46 8.25 -38.95 -23.71
N LYS A 47 7.21 -38.29 -23.17
CA LYS A 47 6.58 -37.13 -23.80
C LYS A 47 7.44 -35.87 -23.63
N LEU A 48 7.99 -35.67 -22.43
CA LEU A 48 8.90 -34.57 -22.14
C LEU A 48 10.17 -34.66 -23.02
N ARG A 49 10.77 -35.86 -23.10
CA ARG A 49 11.91 -36.12 -23.98
C ARG A 49 11.57 -35.86 -25.45
N ARG A 50 10.43 -36.38 -25.95
CA ARG A 50 10.00 -36.13 -27.32
C ARG A 50 9.84 -34.64 -27.61
N HIS A 51 9.30 -33.86 -26.68
CA HIS A 51 9.19 -32.41 -26.84
C HIS A 51 10.58 -31.76 -26.99
N LEU A 52 11.55 -32.10 -26.12
CA LEU A 52 12.92 -31.60 -26.25
C LEU A 52 13.51 -31.95 -27.62
N GLU A 53 13.38 -33.20 -28.06
CA GLU A 53 13.96 -33.66 -29.32
C GLU A 53 13.31 -33.04 -30.57
N THR A 54 12.02 -32.76 -30.53
CA THR A 54 11.25 -32.28 -31.69
C THR A 54 11.15 -30.76 -31.77
N VAL A 55 11.02 -30.08 -30.62
CA VAL A 55 10.85 -28.62 -30.54
C VAL A 55 12.20 -27.92 -30.33
N HIS A 56 13.16 -28.60 -29.71
CA HIS A 56 14.48 -28.07 -29.36
C HIS A 56 15.63 -29.00 -29.78
N PRO A 57 15.74 -29.37 -31.07
CA PRO A 57 16.75 -30.32 -31.55
C PRO A 57 18.19 -29.89 -31.20
N GLU A 58 18.46 -28.58 -31.24
CA GLU A 58 19.73 -27.94 -30.85
C GLU A 58 20.17 -28.23 -29.40
N SER A 59 19.21 -28.59 -28.55
CA SER A 59 19.42 -28.80 -27.11
C SER A 59 19.28 -30.27 -26.69
N LYS A 60 19.08 -31.19 -27.64
CA LYS A 60 18.86 -32.62 -27.37
C LYS A 60 20.03 -33.29 -26.65
N ASP A 61 21.26 -32.98 -27.06
CA ASP A 61 22.48 -33.63 -26.55
C ASP A 61 23.18 -32.81 -25.45
N LYS A 62 22.51 -31.78 -24.92
CA LYS A 62 23.06 -30.96 -23.86
C LYS A 62 23.02 -31.72 -22.53
N ASN A 63 24.06 -31.53 -21.73
CA ASN A 63 24.17 -32.18 -20.43
C ASN A 63 23.22 -31.54 -19.39
N LYS A 64 23.06 -32.21 -18.25
CA LYS A 64 22.22 -31.72 -17.13
C LYS A 64 22.66 -30.33 -16.64
N GLU A 65 23.97 -30.05 -16.67
CA GLU A 65 24.55 -28.77 -16.27
C GLU A 65 24.04 -27.58 -17.10
N PHE A 66 23.87 -27.77 -18.41
CA PHE A 66 23.28 -26.77 -19.29
C PHE A 66 21.86 -26.40 -18.87
N PHE A 67 21.04 -27.39 -18.51
CA PHE A 67 19.67 -27.17 -18.07
C PHE A 67 19.59 -26.55 -16.68
N PHE A 68 20.46 -26.94 -15.74
CA PHE A 68 20.58 -26.26 -14.45
C PHE A 68 20.94 -24.78 -14.60
N ARG A 69 21.93 -24.45 -15.44
CA ARG A 69 22.28 -23.06 -15.73
C ARG A 69 21.10 -22.29 -16.34
N LYS A 70 20.29 -22.94 -17.18
CA LYS A 70 19.09 -22.33 -17.77
C LYS A 70 17.99 -22.11 -16.75
N GLU A 71 17.80 -23.05 -15.83
CA GLU A 71 16.89 -22.90 -14.69
C GLU A 71 17.29 -21.71 -13.82
N GLU A 72 18.57 -21.60 -13.44
CA GLU A 72 19.07 -20.47 -12.67
C GLU A 72 18.84 -19.14 -13.38
N GLN A 73 19.11 -19.06 -14.69
CA GLN A 73 18.83 -17.86 -15.49
C GLN A 73 17.35 -17.48 -15.48
N LEU A 74 16.44 -18.45 -15.56
CA LEU A 74 15.00 -18.21 -15.51
C LEU A 74 14.56 -17.73 -14.12
N LEU A 75 15.03 -18.37 -13.06
CA LEU A 75 14.74 -17.98 -11.68
C LEU A 75 15.27 -16.57 -11.39
N GLU A 76 16.49 -16.26 -11.84
CA GLU A 76 17.08 -14.94 -11.68
C GLU A 76 16.31 -13.87 -12.46
N THR A 77 15.88 -14.18 -13.68
CA THR A 77 15.00 -13.29 -14.47
C THR A 77 13.66 -13.06 -13.75
N GLN A 78 13.06 -14.11 -13.17
CA GLN A 78 11.82 -13.98 -12.41
C GLN A 78 12.01 -13.12 -11.15
N LYS A 79 13.07 -13.35 -10.37
CA LYS A 79 13.42 -12.53 -9.20
C LYS A 79 13.60 -11.06 -9.58
N ASN A 80 14.33 -10.79 -10.67
CA ASN A 80 14.54 -9.44 -11.16
C ASN A 80 13.24 -8.77 -11.60
N MET A 81 12.34 -9.48 -12.30
CA MET A 81 11.01 -8.96 -12.64
C MET A 81 10.16 -8.68 -11.39
N MET A 82 10.18 -9.55 -10.39
CA MET A 82 9.48 -9.33 -9.12
C MET A 82 10.03 -8.09 -8.40
N HIS A 83 11.35 -7.93 -8.36
CA HIS A 83 11.99 -6.77 -7.77
C HIS A 83 11.58 -5.47 -8.47
N VAL A 84 11.66 -5.44 -9.81
CA VAL A 84 11.25 -4.27 -10.61
C VAL A 84 9.78 -3.94 -10.38
N THR A 85 8.89 -4.94 -10.38
CA THR A 85 7.45 -4.74 -10.14
C THR A 85 7.18 -4.19 -8.74
N ARG A 86 7.90 -4.69 -7.72
CA ARG A 86 7.81 -4.18 -6.34
C ARG A 86 8.22 -2.70 -6.28
N THR A 87 9.36 -2.33 -6.86
CA THR A 87 9.84 -0.94 -6.87
C THR A 87 8.87 0.00 -7.61
N ILE A 88 8.26 -0.47 -8.70
CA ILE A 88 7.22 0.29 -9.41
C ILE A 88 5.99 0.51 -8.53
N ASN A 89 5.52 -0.53 -7.84
CA ASN A 89 4.38 -0.44 -6.93
C ASN A 89 4.65 0.47 -5.72
N GLU A 90 5.89 0.47 -5.20
CA GLU A 90 6.33 1.39 -4.15
C GLU A 90 6.22 2.84 -4.65
N LYS A 91 6.77 3.15 -5.83
CA LYS A 91 6.67 4.48 -6.44
C LYS A 91 5.23 4.91 -6.72
N ILE A 92 4.38 4.01 -7.22
CA ILE A 92 2.95 4.28 -7.45
C ILE A 92 2.27 4.66 -6.12
N THR A 93 2.60 3.93 -5.07
CA THR A 93 2.04 4.16 -3.73
C THR A 93 2.53 5.48 -3.15
N GLU A 94 3.81 5.80 -3.32
CA GLU A 94 4.42 7.06 -2.90
C GLU A 94 3.75 8.25 -3.59
N VAL A 95 3.62 8.22 -4.92
CA VAL A 95 2.97 9.29 -5.70
C VAL A 95 1.55 9.55 -5.21
N SER A 96 0.77 8.50 -4.94
CA SER A 96 -0.59 8.69 -4.46
C SER A 96 -0.64 9.27 -3.04
N HIS A 97 0.33 9.00 -2.16
CA HIS A 97 0.42 9.66 -0.85
C HIS A 97 0.81 11.14 -1.01
N LEU A 98 1.73 11.43 -1.93
CA LEU A 98 2.14 12.81 -2.21
C LEU A 98 0.96 13.65 -2.70
N VAL A 99 0.16 13.12 -3.63
CA VAL A 99 -1.06 13.79 -4.10
C VAL A 99 -2.06 13.99 -2.95
N SER A 100 -2.32 12.96 -2.13
CA SER A 100 -3.19 13.07 -0.96
C SER A 100 -2.71 14.13 0.04
N TYR A 101 -1.39 14.19 0.30
CA TYR A 101 -0.79 15.19 1.17
C TYR A 101 -0.99 16.60 0.63
N ARG A 102 -0.78 16.83 -0.68
CA ARG A 102 -0.97 18.14 -1.30
C ARG A 102 -2.42 18.61 -1.24
N ILE A 103 -3.38 17.71 -1.47
CA ILE A 103 -4.81 18.01 -1.35
C ILE A 103 -5.15 18.42 0.09
N ALA A 104 -4.70 17.64 1.08
CA ALA A 104 -4.93 17.96 2.49
C ALA A 104 -4.26 19.28 2.89
N GLN A 105 -3.04 19.54 2.43
CA GLN A 105 -2.29 20.77 2.69
C GLN A 105 -3.00 22.00 2.12
N ALA A 106 -3.65 21.86 0.96
CA ALA A 106 -4.43 22.92 0.34
C ALA A 106 -5.84 23.11 0.96
N GLY A 107 -6.27 22.21 1.85
CA GLY A 107 -7.63 22.22 2.42
C GLY A 107 -8.71 21.82 1.42
N GLU A 108 -8.35 21.14 0.35
CA GLU A 108 -9.25 20.78 -0.75
C GLU A 108 -10.03 19.49 -0.49
N ALA A 109 -11.20 19.36 -1.13
CA ALA A 109 -11.98 18.13 -1.05
C ALA A 109 -11.23 16.96 -1.72
N HIS A 110 -11.20 15.81 -1.04
CA HIS A 110 -10.53 14.60 -1.54
C HIS A 110 -11.08 14.07 -2.89
N THR A 111 -12.29 14.47 -3.27
CA THR A 111 -12.93 14.18 -4.57
C THR A 111 -12.19 14.80 -5.75
N ILE A 112 -11.44 15.89 -5.54
CA ILE A 112 -10.70 16.59 -6.61
C ILE A 112 -9.66 15.69 -7.28
N ALA A 113 -9.13 14.71 -6.55
CA ALA A 113 -8.15 13.77 -7.05
C ALA A 113 -8.68 12.94 -8.23
N GLU A 114 -9.89 12.40 -8.07
CA GLU A 114 -10.53 11.53 -9.05
C GLU A 114 -11.17 12.34 -10.18
N ASN A 115 -11.82 13.45 -9.83
CA ASN A 115 -12.63 14.23 -10.76
C ASN A 115 -11.80 15.16 -11.66
N LEU A 116 -10.64 15.63 -11.19
CA LEU A 116 -9.84 16.64 -11.89
C LEU A 116 -8.38 16.25 -12.04
N ILE A 117 -7.67 16.00 -10.93
CA ILE A 117 -6.21 15.79 -10.96
C ILE A 117 -5.85 14.58 -11.83
N LYS A 118 -6.54 13.44 -11.64
CA LYS A 118 -6.25 12.22 -12.41
C LYS A 118 -6.48 12.41 -13.92
N PRO A 119 -7.64 12.90 -14.40
CA PRO A 119 -7.82 13.25 -15.82
C PRO A 119 -6.75 14.21 -16.35
N CYS A 120 -6.47 15.31 -15.66
CA CYS A 120 -5.47 16.30 -16.11
C CYS A 120 -4.08 15.69 -16.29
N VAL A 121 -3.63 14.88 -15.33
CA VAL A 121 -2.32 14.20 -15.41
C VAL A 121 -2.30 13.22 -16.58
N LEU A 122 -3.39 12.49 -16.81
CA LEU A 122 -3.48 11.53 -17.92
C LEU A 122 -3.44 12.25 -19.27
N ASP A 123 -4.26 13.29 -19.47
CA ASP A 123 -4.32 14.03 -20.73
C ASP A 123 -2.98 14.72 -21.05
N THR A 124 -2.36 15.33 -20.04
CA THR A 124 -1.02 15.93 -20.17
C THR A 124 0.01 14.88 -20.59
N THR A 125 -0.02 13.71 -19.96
CA THR A 125 0.93 12.62 -20.25
C THR A 125 0.70 12.01 -21.64
N LYS A 126 -0.57 11.86 -22.06
CA LYS A 126 -0.91 11.39 -23.40
C LYS A 126 -0.41 12.36 -24.47
N CYS A 127 -0.62 13.65 -24.25
CA CYS A 127 -0.24 14.71 -25.19
C CYS A 127 1.28 14.90 -25.28
N MET A 128 1.98 14.95 -24.15
CA MET A 128 3.41 15.29 -24.10
C MET A 128 4.34 14.08 -24.21
N LEU A 129 3.91 12.89 -23.77
CA LEU A 129 4.75 11.69 -23.75
C LEU A 129 4.22 10.64 -24.72
N ASN A 130 3.25 9.84 -24.29
CA ASN A 130 2.59 8.80 -25.09
C ASN A 130 1.50 8.08 -24.28
N GLU A 131 0.67 7.32 -24.99
CA GLU A 131 -0.41 6.52 -24.41
C GLU A 131 0.09 5.44 -23.43
N LYS A 132 1.30 4.89 -23.62
CA LYS A 132 1.86 3.85 -22.75
C LYS A 132 2.20 4.41 -21.37
N SER A 133 2.83 5.58 -21.30
CA SER A 133 3.12 6.30 -20.05
C SER A 133 1.84 6.71 -19.34
N ALA A 134 0.83 7.18 -20.08
CA ALA A 134 -0.46 7.52 -19.49
C ALA A 134 -1.17 6.30 -18.89
N LYS A 135 -1.16 5.15 -19.59
CA LYS A 135 -1.66 3.89 -19.04
C LYS A 135 -0.92 3.49 -17.76
N HIS A 136 0.39 3.68 -17.71
CA HIS A 136 1.15 3.43 -16.49
C HIS A 136 0.73 4.38 -15.34
N LEU A 137 0.53 5.67 -15.58
CA LEU A 137 0.04 6.61 -14.56
C LEU A 137 -1.42 6.35 -14.14
N SER A 138 -2.23 5.75 -15.01
CA SER A 138 -3.62 5.42 -14.69
C SER A 138 -3.75 4.41 -13.54
N THR A 139 -2.68 3.62 -13.29
CA THR A 139 -2.61 2.67 -12.18
C THR A 139 -2.44 3.35 -10.82
N VAL A 140 -2.09 4.63 -10.78
CA VAL A 140 -1.99 5.40 -9.53
C VAL A 140 -3.39 5.48 -8.89
N PRO A 141 -3.53 5.02 -7.64
CA PRO A 141 -4.84 4.89 -7.00
C PRO A 141 -5.26 6.25 -6.40
N LEU A 142 -5.83 7.12 -7.24
CA LEU A 142 -6.34 8.43 -6.86
C LEU A 142 -7.88 8.46 -6.71
N SER A 143 -8.52 7.31 -6.47
CA SER A 143 -9.95 7.29 -6.22
C SER A 143 -10.30 8.03 -4.94
N ASN A 144 -11.52 8.56 -4.86
CA ASN A 144 -12.04 9.30 -3.72
C ASN A 144 -11.81 8.53 -2.40
N VAL A 145 -12.17 7.25 -2.38
CA VAL A 145 -12.00 6.36 -1.22
C VAL A 145 -10.52 6.21 -0.84
N THR A 146 -9.63 6.12 -1.83
CA THR A 146 -8.20 5.94 -1.56
C THR A 146 -7.57 7.20 -1.00
N VAL A 147 -7.89 8.35 -1.59
CA VAL A 147 -7.34 9.63 -1.17
C VAL A 147 -7.87 9.99 0.21
N SER A 148 -9.16 9.79 0.49
CA SER A 148 -9.75 9.97 1.82
C SER A 148 -9.02 9.18 2.90
N ARG A 149 -8.83 7.87 2.67
CA ARG A 149 -8.11 6.99 3.59
C ARG A 149 -6.66 7.44 3.80
N ARG A 150 -5.94 7.79 2.74
CA ARG A 150 -4.55 8.26 2.84
C ARG A 150 -4.43 9.57 3.62
N ILE A 151 -5.38 10.49 3.43
CA ILE A 151 -5.43 11.72 4.23
C ILE A 151 -5.67 11.38 5.71
N HIS A 152 -6.56 10.42 6.00
CA HIS A 152 -6.78 9.96 7.37
C HIS A 152 -5.54 9.29 7.99
N ASP A 153 -4.81 8.46 7.21
CA ASP A 153 -3.57 7.82 7.64
C ASP A 153 -2.48 8.87 7.93
N LEU A 154 -2.33 9.87 7.05
CA LEU A 154 -1.42 11.01 7.24
C LEU A 154 -1.77 11.81 8.49
N ALA A 155 -3.05 12.13 8.69
CA ALA A 155 -3.52 12.84 9.88
C ALA A 155 -3.24 12.04 11.16
N SER A 156 -3.45 10.72 11.11
CA SER A 156 -3.17 9.82 12.23
C SER A 156 -1.68 9.77 12.56
N TYR A 157 -0.82 9.70 11.54
CA TYR A 157 0.63 9.72 11.71
C TYR A 157 1.10 11.05 12.32
N VAL A 158 0.67 12.20 11.78
CA VAL A 158 1.01 13.53 12.32
C VAL A 158 0.57 13.65 13.78
N LYS A 159 -0.63 13.17 14.11
CA LYS A 159 -1.15 13.17 15.48
C LYS A 159 -0.28 12.31 16.40
N GLN A 160 0.08 11.10 16.00
CA GLN A 160 0.93 10.21 16.80
C GLN A 160 2.31 10.82 17.05
N GLU A 161 2.89 11.46 16.03
CA GLU A 161 4.18 12.14 16.14
C GLU A 161 4.10 13.31 17.13
N LEU A 162 3.04 14.12 17.07
CA LEU A 162 2.78 15.18 18.05
C LEU A 162 2.67 14.62 19.47
N VAL A 163 1.83 13.59 19.68
CA VAL A 163 1.65 12.94 20.99
C VAL A 163 2.99 12.42 21.53
N THR A 164 3.80 11.79 20.69
CA THR A 164 5.13 11.28 21.05
C THR A 164 6.07 12.39 21.52
N ARG A 165 5.99 13.58 20.92
CA ARG A 165 6.77 14.76 21.33
C ARG A 165 6.28 15.32 22.67
N LEU A 166 4.96 15.43 22.84
CA LEU A 166 4.34 15.95 24.07
C LEU A 166 4.62 15.06 25.29
N GLN A 167 4.77 13.74 25.10
CA GLN A 167 5.16 12.83 26.18
C GLN A 167 6.56 13.08 26.75
N LYS A 168 7.44 13.73 25.98
CA LYS A 168 8.86 13.95 26.33
C LYS A 168 9.16 15.39 26.75
N THR A 169 8.19 16.28 26.65
CA THR A 169 8.39 17.72 26.84
C THR A 169 7.30 18.31 27.74
N ARG A 170 7.59 19.45 28.38
CA ARG A 170 6.54 20.24 29.02
C ARG A 170 5.82 21.05 27.95
N PHE A 171 4.51 21.18 28.08
CA PHE A 171 3.69 21.93 27.14
C PHE A 171 2.61 22.72 27.88
N ALA A 172 2.06 23.71 27.21
CA ALA A 172 0.86 24.42 27.62
C ALA A 172 -0.29 24.06 26.68
N LEU A 173 -1.51 24.03 27.21
CA LEU A 173 -2.72 23.84 26.43
C LEU A 173 -3.54 25.12 26.45
N GLN A 174 -4.08 25.46 25.29
CA GLN A 174 -5.09 26.48 25.13
C GLN A 174 -6.35 25.81 24.61
N MET A 175 -7.45 26.03 25.32
CA MET A 175 -8.77 25.55 24.93
C MET A 175 -9.60 26.75 24.51
N ASP A 176 -10.28 26.63 23.39
CA ASP A 176 -11.14 27.67 22.85
C ASP A 176 -12.44 27.07 22.32
N GLU A 177 -13.53 27.81 22.48
CA GLU A 177 -14.83 27.49 21.88
C GLU A 177 -14.96 28.25 20.56
N SER A 178 -15.28 27.54 19.49
CA SER A 178 -15.50 28.12 18.17
C SER A 178 -16.76 27.53 17.55
N THR A 179 -17.07 27.91 16.31
CA THR A 179 -18.21 27.39 15.55
C THR A 179 -17.75 26.82 14.23
N ASP A 180 -18.28 25.66 13.83
CA ASP A 180 -18.04 25.11 12.50
C ASP A 180 -18.82 25.88 11.41
N VAL A 181 -18.67 25.44 10.16
CA VAL A 181 -19.36 26.05 9.01
C VAL A 181 -20.88 25.94 9.05
N ALA A 182 -21.43 25.05 9.89
CA ALA A 182 -22.86 24.89 10.14
C ALA A 182 -23.34 25.66 11.38
N GLY A 183 -22.44 26.40 12.06
CA GLY A 183 -22.74 27.15 13.28
C GLY A 183 -22.80 26.28 14.54
N LEU A 184 -22.34 25.03 14.49
CA LEU A 184 -22.30 24.14 15.65
C LEU A 184 -21.06 24.42 16.49
N ALA A 185 -21.22 24.42 17.81
CA ALA A 185 -20.14 24.65 18.74
C ALA A 185 -19.07 23.54 18.63
N ILE A 186 -17.80 23.95 18.53
CA ILE A 186 -16.64 23.07 18.48
C ILE A 186 -15.64 23.48 19.56
N LEU A 187 -15.00 22.48 20.17
CA LEU A 187 -13.88 22.67 21.08
C LEU A 187 -12.57 22.55 20.28
N LEU A 188 -11.81 23.63 20.27
CA LEU A 188 -10.45 23.68 19.76
C LEU A 188 -9.47 23.53 20.92
N VAL A 189 -8.49 22.65 20.76
CA VAL A 189 -7.38 22.51 21.71
C VAL A 189 -6.07 22.67 20.95
N ILE A 190 -5.36 23.75 21.28
CA ILE A 190 -4.04 24.05 20.75
C ILE A 190 -3.01 23.73 21.83
N VAL A 191 -1.90 23.12 21.42
CA VAL A 191 -0.78 22.80 22.30
C VAL A 191 0.43 23.61 21.92
N ARG A 192 1.07 24.23 22.91
CA ARG A 192 2.33 24.96 22.76
C ARG A 192 3.45 24.22 23.49
N TYR A 193 4.51 23.86 22.78
CA TYR A 193 5.59 23.03 23.33
C TYR A 193 6.97 23.45 22.77
N PRO A 194 8.06 23.27 23.53
CA PRO A 194 9.41 23.50 23.03
C PRO A 194 9.78 22.36 22.07
N TYR A 195 10.24 22.73 20.88
CA TYR A 195 10.75 21.79 19.88
C TYR A 195 11.95 22.38 19.17
N GLU A 196 13.05 21.64 19.18
CA GLU A 196 14.36 22.12 18.75
C GLU A 196 14.74 23.41 19.50
N SER A 197 14.94 24.52 18.78
CA SER A 197 15.35 25.83 19.33
C SER A 197 14.21 26.85 19.39
N SER A 198 12.94 26.42 19.24
CA SER A 198 11.79 27.33 19.23
C SER A 198 10.56 26.73 19.93
N PHE A 199 9.58 27.56 20.25
CA PHE A 199 8.25 27.07 20.64
C PHE A 199 7.42 26.82 19.38
N LYS A 200 6.76 25.67 19.34
CA LYS A 200 5.80 25.30 18.30
C LYS A 200 4.40 25.26 18.87
N GLU A 201 3.43 25.58 18.03
CA GLU A 201 2.01 25.53 18.33
C GLU A 201 1.34 24.65 17.29
N ASP A 202 0.59 23.65 17.75
CA ASP A 202 -0.13 22.70 16.90
C ASP A 202 -1.54 22.46 17.44
N MET A 203 -2.46 22.07 16.54
CA MET A 203 -3.81 21.67 16.94
C MET A 203 -3.79 20.21 17.44
N LEU A 204 -4.07 20.02 18.73
CA LEU A 204 -4.15 18.71 19.35
C LEU A 204 -5.50 18.04 19.09
N MET A 205 -6.58 18.82 19.11
CA MET A 205 -7.94 18.34 18.92
C MET A 205 -8.84 19.45 18.37
N CYS A 206 -9.74 19.06 17.47
CA CYS A 206 -10.94 19.80 17.11
C CYS A 206 -12.10 18.81 17.21
N SER A 207 -13.14 19.12 17.99
CA SER A 207 -14.26 18.19 18.20
C SER A 207 -15.56 18.94 18.44
N PRO A 208 -16.68 18.44 17.90
CA PRO A 208 -17.99 19.02 18.18
C PRO A 208 -18.31 18.92 19.67
N LEU A 209 -18.94 19.97 20.19
CA LEU A 209 -19.50 20.01 21.53
C LEU A 209 -20.96 19.54 21.48
N PRO A 210 -21.36 18.60 22.35
CA PRO A 210 -22.65 17.95 22.21
C PRO A 210 -23.87 18.87 22.40
N THR A 211 -23.84 19.84 23.33
CA THR A 211 -24.87 20.90 23.45
C THR A 211 -24.52 21.96 24.49
N ASN A 212 -23.99 21.56 25.65
CA ASN A 212 -23.79 22.47 26.78
C ASN A 212 -22.37 23.02 26.76
N THR A 213 -22.25 24.34 26.85
CA THR A 213 -20.98 25.08 26.77
C THR A 213 -20.54 25.62 28.13
N THR A 214 -20.99 24.99 29.22
CA THR A 214 -20.51 25.35 30.56
C THR A 214 -19.04 24.93 30.71
N GLY A 215 -18.24 25.75 31.39
CA GLY A 215 -16.80 25.49 31.53
C GLY A 215 -16.47 24.13 32.17
N GLU A 216 -17.31 23.65 33.10
CA GLU A 216 -17.16 22.35 33.76
C GLU A 216 -17.39 21.17 32.79
N GLU A 217 -18.39 21.29 31.90
CA GLU A 217 -18.68 20.25 30.90
C GLU A 217 -17.60 20.20 29.83
N ILE A 218 -17.10 21.35 29.38
CA ILE A 218 -15.97 21.45 28.46
C ILE A 218 -14.71 20.81 29.07
N GLN A 219 -14.41 21.09 30.34
CA GLN A 219 -13.30 20.49 31.06
C GLN A 219 -13.44 18.97 31.15
N THR A 220 -14.62 18.48 31.54
CA THR A 220 -14.90 17.06 31.68
C THR A 220 -14.81 16.33 30.34
N TYR A 221 -15.35 16.93 29.27
CA TYR A 221 -15.27 16.41 27.92
C TYR A 221 -13.83 16.33 27.43
N PHE A 222 -13.06 17.39 27.65
CA PHE A 222 -11.64 17.43 27.32
C PHE A 222 -10.84 16.33 28.03
N LEU A 223 -11.01 16.17 29.35
CA LEU A 223 -10.32 15.13 30.12
C LEU A 223 -10.61 13.72 29.59
N LYS A 224 -11.88 13.44 29.22
CA LYS A 224 -12.24 12.16 28.59
C LYS A 224 -11.54 11.97 27.24
N LYS A 225 -11.51 13.01 26.42
CA LYS A 225 -10.91 12.95 25.08
C LYS A 225 -9.39 12.87 25.13
N ILE A 226 -8.71 13.62 25.98
CA ILE A 226 -7.24 13.59 26.03
C ILE A 226 -6.69 12.26 26.53
N ILE A 227 -7.42 11.57 27.44
CA ILE A 227 -7.12 10.19 27.82
C ILE A 227 -7.17 9.26 26.58
N SER A 228 -8.13 9.47 25.68
CA SER A 228 -8.24 8.70 24.43
C SER A 228 -7.18 9.06 23.37
N VAL A 229 -6.52 10.21 23.48
CA VAL A 229 -5.46 10.66 22.55
C VAL A 229 -4.12 9.95 22.86
N GLY A 230 -3.99 9.33 24.03
CA GLY A 230 -2.80 8.62 24.50
C GLY A 230 -2.44 9.06 25.92
N ARG A 231 -1.58 8.31 26.62
CA ARG A 231 -1.08 8.73 27.95
C ARG A 231 -0.21 9.99 27.79
N ILE A 232 -0.84 11.16 27.82
CA ILE A 232 -0.18 12.45 27.98
C ILE A 232 -0.29 12.78 29.47
N ALA A 233 0.84 12.89 30.16
CA ALA A 233 0.87 13.26 31.57
C ALA A 233 0.53 14.76 31.70
N LEU A 234 -0.73 15.07 32.01
CA LEU A 234 -1.15 16.43 32.34
C LEU A 234 -0.70 16.76 33.76
N THR A 235 0.48 17.37 33.90
CA THR A 235 0.86 18.02 35.17
C THR A 235 0.25 19.41 35.16
N PHE A 236 -0.88 19.57 35.87
CA PHE A 236 -1.63 20.82 36.13
C PHE A 236 -1.46 21.94 35.09
N VAL A 237 -2.32 21.93 34.08
CA VAL A 237 -2.52 23.09 33.19
C VAL A 237 -3.32 24.12 33.97
N GLN A 238 -2.72 25.29 34.20
CA GLN A 238 -3.40 26.43 34.79
C GLN A 238 -4.36 26.99 33.72
N MET A 239 -5.65 26.74 33.87
CA MET A 239 -6.67 27.29 32.97
C MET A 239 -6.77 28.80 33.17
N GLY A 240 -6.15 29.57 32.28
CA GLY A 240 -6.37 31.00 32.19
C GLY A 240 -7.68 31.26 31.46
N SER A 241 -8.75 31.56 32.19
CA SER A 241 -9.99 32.09 31.60
C SER A 241 -9.74 33.54 31.17
N ARG A 242 -9.88 33.84 29.87
CA ARG A 242 -10.06 35.22 29.40
C ARG A 242 -11.57 35.48 29.34
N ARG A 243 -12.03 36.38 30.20
CA ARG A 243 -13.28 37.12 29.99
C ARG A 243 -13.04 38.23 28.96
#